data_AF-A0A835LPQ4-F1
#
_entry.id   AF-A0A835LPQ4-F1
#
_cell.length_a   1.000
_cell.length_b   1.000
_cell.length_c   1.000
_cell.angle_alpha   90.00
_cell.angle_beta   90.00
_cell.angle_gamma   90.00
#
_symmetry.space_group_name_H-M   'P 1'
#
loop_
_entity.id
_entity.type
_entity.pdbx_description
1 polymer ?
#
loop_
_entity_poly.entity_id
_entity_poly.type
_entity_poly.pdbx_seq_one_letter_code
_entity_poly.pdbx_strand_id
1 'polypeptide(L)' 'MAYSMLVPPWLESLLSTDFFSVCRIHGDAARSECNMYCLDCNGTAAFCFYCRSSRHKDHSVIQVGLYFLIFFLTLL' A
#
# COMPACT_ATOMS: atom_id res chain seq x y z
N MET A 1 -32.28 6.71 -2.78
CA MET A 1 -31.73 6.37 -1.45
C MET A 1 -30.30 5.92 -1.66
N ALA A 2 -29.36 6.78 -1.28
CA ALA A 2 -27.94 6.66 -1.63
C ALA A 2 -27.23 5.64 -0.71
N TYR A 3 -27.05 4.42 -1.20
CA TYR A 3 -26.17 3.43 -0.55
C TYR A 3 -24.73 3.46 -1.11
N SER A 4 -24.43 4.42 -1.99
CA SER A 4 -23.15 4.56 -2.68
C SER A 4 -22.05 5.28 -1.86
N MET A 5 -22.25 5.46 -0.55
CA MET A 5 -21.28 6.13 0.34
C MET A 5 -20.46 5.17 1.21
N LEU A 6 -20.67 3.85 1.11
CA LEU A 6 -20.08 2.95 2.11
C LEU A 6 -18.66 2.48 1.80
N VAL A 7 -18.18 2.62 0.57
CA VAL A 7 -16.87 2.11 0.17
C VAL A 7 -16.04 3.25 -0.41
N PRO A 8 -14.92 3.63 0.22
CA PRO A 8 -14.00 4.59 -0.35
C PRO A 8 -13.46 4.07 -1.70
N PRO A 9 -13.37 4.92 -2.74
CA PRO A 9 -12.96 4.47 -4.08
C PRO A 9 -11.54 3.91 -4.15
N TRP A 10 -10.69 4.20 -3.17
CA TRP A 10 -9.34 3.66 -3.06
C TRP A 10 -9.28 2.24 -2.45
N LEU A 11 -10.37 1.76 -1.83
CA LEU A 11 -10.35 0.52 -1.06
C LEU A 11 -10.18 -0.70 -1.97
N GLU A 12 -10.94 -0.79 -3.06
CA GLU A 12 -10.84 -1.92 -3.99
C GLU A 12 -9.45 -2.00 -4.64
N SER A 13 -8.91 -0.87 -5.08
CA SER A 13 -7.55 -0.78 -5.63
C SER A 13 -6.49 -1.16 -4.60
N LEU A 14 -6.64 -0.71 -3.35
CA LEU A 14 -5.74 -1.08 -2.26
C LEU A 14 -5.78 -2.59 -2.01
N LEU A 15 -6.96 -3.21 -1.95
CA LEU A 15 -7.09 -4.66 -1.73
C LEU A 15 -6.57 -5.50 -2.90
N SER A 16 -6.61 -4.96 -4.13
CA SER A 16 -6.12 -5.62 -5.35
C SER A 16 -4.64 -5.39 -5.63
N THR A 17 -3.97 -4.53 -4.84
CA THR A 17 -2.56 -4.19 -5.04
C THR A 17 -1.65 -5.29 -4.49
N ASP A 18 -0.66 -5.69 -5.28
CA ASP A 18 0.40 -6.58 -4.82
C ASP A 18 1.35 -5.84 -3.85
N PHE A 19 1.34 -6.25 -2.58
CA PHE A 19 2.26 -5.76 -1.56
C PHE A 19 3.40 -6.75 -1.31
N PHE A 20 4.41 -6.30 -0.56
CA PHE A 20 5.54 -7.09 -0.08
C PHE A 20 6.51 -7.57 -1.17
N SER A 21 6.36 -7.09 -2.40
CA SER A 21 7.39 -7.24 -3.44
C SER A 21 8.63 -6.38 -3.11
N VAL A 22 9.78 -6.78 -3.62
CA VAL A 22 10.99 -5.93 -3.56
C VAL A 22 10.86 -4.76 -4.54
N CYS A 23 11.16 -3.54 -4.08
CA CYS A 23 11.16 -2.36 -4.93
C CYS A 23 12.18 -2.48 -6.06
N ARG A 24 11.74 -2.20 -7.29
CA ARG A 24 12.60 -2.25 -8.49
C ARG A 24 13.71 -1.20 -8.51
N ILE A 25 13.51 -0.07 -7.83
CA ILE A 25 14.45 1.07 -7.83
C ILE A 25 15.40 0.97 -6.63
N HIS A 26 14.89 0.55 -5.48
CA HIS A 26 15.63 0.53 -4.21
C HIS A 26 15.87 -0.89 -3.71
N GLY A 27 16.01 -1.88 -4.60
CA GLY A 27 16.01 -3.30 -4.24
C GLY A 27 17.06 -3.70 -3.20
N ASP A 28 18.26 -3.12 -3.31
CA ASP A 28 19.40 -3.41 -2.44
C ASP A 28 19.39 -2.65 -1.11
N ALA A 29 18.42 -1.74 -0.92
CA ALA A 29 18.36 -0.92 0.27
C ALA A 29 17.65 -1.63 1.43
N ALA A 30 18.06 -1.33 2.67
CA ALA A 30 17.31 -1.76 3.84
C ALA A 30 15.91 -1.13 3.82
N ARG A 31 14.84 -1.93 3.89
CA ARG A 31 13.43 -1.49 3.69
C ARG A 31 13.05 -1.24 2.23
N SER A 32 13.58 -2.04 1.32
CA SER A 32 13.18 -2.08 -0.09
C SER A 32 11.80 -2.70 -0.33
N GLU A 33 11.19 -3.30 0.69
CA GLU A 33 9.87 -3.91 0.62
C GLU A 33 8.77 -2.88 0.27
N CYS A 34 7.95 -3.20 -0.73
CA CYS A 34 6.80 -2.41 -1.14
C CYS A 34 5.60 -2.69 -0.25
N ASN A 35 5.48 -1.95 0.85
CA ASN A 35 4.38 -2.09 1.82
C ASN A 35 3.57 -0.81 2.02
N MET A 36 3.72 0.16 1.12
CA MET A 36 3.02 1.45 1.18
C MET A 36 2.17 1.69 -0.08
N TYR A 37 1.07 2.41 0.08
CA TYR A 37 0.12 2.75 -0.98
C TYR A 37 -0.27 4.23 -0.92
N CYS A 38 -0.33 4.91 -2.06
CA CYS A 38 -0.52 6.35 -2.13
C CYS A 38 -1.95 6.65 -2.56
N LEU A 39 -2.67 7.44 -1.76
CA LEU A 39 -4.05 7.83 -2.05
C LEU A 39 -4.13 8.91 -3.15
N ASP A 40 -3.10 9.74 -3.26
CA ASP A 40 -3.12 10.88 -4.19
C ASP A 40 -2.63 10.53 -5.61
N CYS A 41 -1.87 9.45 -5.79
CA CYS A 41 -1.27 9.07 -7.08
C CYS A 41 -2.11 8.10 -7.90
N ASN A 42 -3.41 8.02 -7.65
CA ASN A 42 -4.31 7.04 -8.26
C ASN A 42 -3.96 5.57 -7.94
N GLY A 43 -3.07 5.33 -6.96
CA GLY A 43 -2.96 4.06 -6.25
C GLY A 43 -2.73 2.82 -7.11
N THR A 44 -1.86 2.88 -8.13
CA THR A 44 -1.71 1.76 -9.06
C THR A 44 -0.71 0.69 -8.63
N ALA A 45 0.19 0.99 -7.68
CA ALA A 45 1.17 0.02 -7.20
C ALA A 45 1.66 0.34 -5.79
N ALA A 46 2.02 -0.72 -5.05
CA ALA A 46 2.72 -0.58 -3.79
C ALA A 46 4.15 -0.07 -3.99
N PHE A 47 4.68 0.64 -3.00
CA PHE A 47 6.04 1.18 -3.02
C PHE A 47 6.73 1.10 -1.66
N CYS A 48 8.04 1.31 -1.66
CA CYS A 48 8.88 1.19 -0.46
C CYS A 48 9.10 2.52 0.26
N PHE A 49 9.75 2.45 1.43
CA PHE A 49 10.09 3.61 2.26
C PHE A 49 10.80 4.74 1.49
N TYR A 50 11.75 4.41 0.61
CA TYR A 50 12.51 5.42 -0.14
C TYR A 50 11.70 6.07 -1.26
N CYS A 51 10.81 5.32 -1.91
CA CYS A 51 9.85 5.89 -2.86
C CYS A 51 8.93 6.90 -2.18
N ARG A 52 8.55 6.64 -0.92
CA ARG A 52 7.81 7.62 -0.11
C ARG A 52 8.55 8.94 0.00
N SER A 53 9.80 8.91 0.44
CA SER A 53 10.59 10.13 0.66
C SER A 53 10.94 10.88 -0.62
N SER A 54 11.10 10.18 -1.75
CA SER A 54 11.54 10.77 -3.02
C SER A 54 10.39 11.24 -3.92
N ARG A 55 9.28 10.51 -3.97
CA ARG A 55 8.16 10.78 -4.92
C ARG A 55 6.82 11.04 -4.24
N HIS A 56 6.66 10.73 -2.96
CA HIS A 56 5.39 10.84 -2.23
C HIS A 56 5.57 11.57 -0.89
N LYS A 57 6.48 12.55 -0.83
CA LYS A 57 6.88 13.23 0.42
C LYS A 57 5.71 13.90 1.13
N ASP A 58 4.77 14.44 0.34
CA ASP A 58 3.64 15.24 0.81
C ASP A 58 2.29 14.59 0.50
N HIS A 59 2.29 13.29 0.21
CA HIS A 59 1.08 12.56 -0.14
C HIS A 59 0.54 11.76 1.05
N SER A 60 -0.77 11.53 1.04
CA SER A 60 -1.45 10.63 1.96
C SER A 60 -1.13 9.18 1.60
N VAL A 61 -0.51 8.47 2.54
CA VAL A 61 0.00 7.11 2.33
C VAL A 61 -0.52 6.17 3.40
N ILE A 62 -0.97 5.00 2.96
CA ILE A 62 -1.33 3.87 3.83
C ILE A 62 -0.15 2.90 3.86
N GLN A 63 0.26 2.46 5.05
CA GLN A 63 1.25 1.41 5.22
C GLN A 63 0.55 0.12 5.66
N VAL A 64 0.76 -0.97 4.92
CA VAL A 64 0.21 -2.29 5.22
C VAL A 64 1.21 -3.06 6.09
N GLY A 65 0.79 -3.48 7.28
CA GLY A 65 1.60 -4.27 8.20
C GLY A 65 1.35 -5.77 8.08
N LEU A 66 2.42 -6.57 8.11
CA LEU A 66 2.36 -8.04 8.07
C LEU A 66 1.53 -8.65 9.21
N TYR A 67 1.47 -8.01 10.38
CA TYR A 67 0.65 -8.46 11.51
C TYR A 67 -0.84 -8.56 11.14
N PHE A 68 -1.32 -7.73 10.20
CA PHE A 68 -2.69 -7.78 9.72
C PHE A 68 -2.94 -9.03 8.86
N LEU A 69 -1.98 -9.41 8.01
CA LEU A 69 -2.05 -10.63 7.19
C LEU A 69 -1.91 -11.91 8.02
N ILE A 70 -0.99 -11.91 8.99
CA ILE A 70 -0.79 -13.05 9.91
C ILE A 70 -2.07 -13.30 10.70
N PHE A 71 -2.75 -12.25 11.20
CA PHE A 71 -4.01 -12.37 11.93
C PHE A 71 -5.11 -13.06 11.11
N PHE A 72 -5.22 -12.74 9.80
CA PHE A 72 -6.19 -13.39 8.90
C PHE A 72 -5.83 -14.85 8.58
N LEU A 73 -4.54 -15.20 8.47
CA LEU A 73 -4.09 -16.55 8.14
C LEU A 73 -4.11 -17.52 9.33
N THR A 74 -3.98 -17.02 10.56
CA THR A 74 -4.02 -17.86 11.78
C THR A 74 -5.43 -18.08 12.35
N LEU A 75 -6.44 -17.41 11.80
CA LEU A 75 -7.86 -17.55 12.18
C LEU A 75 -8.67 -18.41 11.18
N LEU A 76 -8.01 -19.00 10.18
CA LEU A 76 -8.53 -20.04 9.28
C LEU A 76 -7.85 -21.38 9.60
#